data_AF-A0A1L8SNI0-F1
#
_entry.id   AF-A0A1L8SNI0-F1
#
_cell.length_a   1.000
_cell.length_b   1.000
_cell.length_c   1.000
_cell.angle_alpha   90.00
_cell.angle_beta   90.00
_cell.angle_gamma   90.00
#
_symmetry.space_group_name_H-M   'P 1'
#
loop_
_entity.id
_entity.type
_entity.pdbx_description
1 polymer ?
#
loop_
_entity_poly.entity_id
_entity_poly.type
_entity_poly.pdbx_seq_one_letter_code
_entity_poly.pdbx_strand_id
1 'polypeptide(L)'
;MSVVDTFRIYKKGGTKVVEGTSPLSITGIAANTQVAKGDYQTTRLVNDVESMKVDIPAFKTLAEQEPETSGFDPEGDVKPTNANTVEEIKAWLTAHEIDYTGKTLKPDLLALVPA
;
A
#
# COMPACT_ATOMS: atom_id res chain seq x y z
N MET A 1 -36.01 3.04 -10.08
CA MET A 1 -34.63 2.54 -9.94
C MET A 1 -33.73 3.72 -9.60
N SER A 2 -32.93 3.63 -8.54
CA SER A 2 -31.86 4.59 -8.30
C SER A 2 -30.75 4.32 -9.31
N VAL A 3 -30.35 5.35 -10.06
CA VAL A 3 -29.23 5.26 -10.99
C VAL A 3 -27.94 5.21 -10.16
N VAL A 4 -27.14 4.16 -10.33
CA VAL A 4 -25.82 4.09 -9.68
C VAL A 4 -24.84 4.87 -10.54
N ASP A 5 -24.23 5.89 -9.94
CA ASP A 5 -23.17 6.69 -10.54
C ASP A 5 -21.83 6.02 -10.24
N THR A 6 -21.18 5.48 -11.27
CA THR A 6 -19.86 4.85 -11.13
C THR A 6 -18.83 5.55 -12.00
N PHE A 7 -17.57 5.25 -11.74
CA PHE A 7 -16.44 5.72 -12.51
C PHE A 7 -15.64 4.52 -13.01
N ARG A 8 -14.95 4.72 -14.13
CA ARG A 8 -13.97 3.75 -14.64
C ARG A 8 -12.62 4.42 -14.78
N ILE A 9 -11.56 3.64 -14.57
CA ILE A 9 -10.20 4.02 -14.94
C ILE A 9 -9.70 3.04 -15.99
N TYR A 10 -9.04 3.56 -17.01
CA TYR A 10 -8.46 2.82 -18.12
C TYR A 10 -6.96 3.09 -18.22
N LYS A 11 -6.20 2.14 -18.76
CA LYS A 11 -4.85 2.38 -19.29
C LYS A 11 -4.91 3.09 -20.64
N LYS A 12 -3.80 3.73 -21.02
CA LYS A 12 -3.53 4.16 -22.40
C LYS A 12 -3.63 2.96 -23.34
N GLY A 13 -4.63 2.98 -24.22
CA GLY A 13 -5.03 1.84 -25.05
C GLY A 13 -6.44 1.31 -24.78
N GLY A 14 -7.09 1.78 -23.71
CA GLY A 14 -8.51 1.50 -23.45
C GLY A 14 -8.79 0.25 -22.61
N THR A 15 -7.76 -0.43 -22.10
CA THR A 15 -7.94 -1.54 -21.14
C THR A 15 -8.48 -1.02 -19.81
N LYS A 16 -9.63 -1.55 -19.36
CA LYS A 16 -10.23 -1.18 -18.07
C LYS A 16 -9.37 -1.70 -16.91
N VAL A 17 -9.06 -0.81 -15.97
CA VAL A 17 -8.27 -1.10 -14.75
C VAL A 17 -9.21 -1.38 -13.58
N VAL A 18 -10.19 -0.50 -13.38
CA VAL A 18 -11.10 -0.56 -12.23
C VAL A 18 -12.42 0.16 -12.56
N GLU A 19 -13.50 -0.27 -11.92
CA GLU A 19 -14.84 0.31 -11.99
C GLU A 19 -15.47 0.30 -10.61
N GLY A 20 -16.15 1.38 -10.22
CA GLY A 20 -16.83 1.46 -8.93
C GLY A 20 -17.27 2.86 -8.55
N THR A 21 -17.70 3.03 -7.31
CA THR A 21 -18.00 4.35 -6.74
C THR A 21 -16.72 5.09 -6.39
N SER A 22 -16.67 6.39 -6.63
CA SER A 22 -15.54 7.23 -6.21
C SER A 22 -15.35 7.18 -4.68
N PRO A 23 -14.10 7.14 -4.16
CA PRO A 23 -12.83 7.17 -4.89
C PRO A 23 -12.42 5.80 -5.46
N LEU A 24 -11.64 5.82 -6.55
CA LEU A 24 -11.04 4.62 -7.17
C LEU A 24 -9.52 4.61 -6.93
N SER A 25 -8.94 3.40 -6.82
CA SER A 25 -7.50 3.20 -6.63
C SER A 25 -6.86 2.59 -7.87
N ILE A 26 -5.65 3.07 -8.23
CA ILE A 26 -4.79 2.43 -9.22
C ILE A 26 -3.73 1.63 -8.48
N THR A 27 -3.75 0.31 -8.62
CA THR A 27 -2.83 -0.61 -7.94
C THR A 27 -1.82 -1.22 -8.90
N GLY A 28 -0.81 -1.91 -8.37
CA GLY A 28 0.19 -2.63 -9.17
C GLY A 28 1.20 -1.75 -9.91
N ILE A 29 1.37 -0.49 -9.47
CA ILE A 29 2.46 0.37 -9.94
C ILE A 29 3.65 0.15 -9.01
N ALA A 30 4.82 -0.12 -9.58
CA ALA A 30 6.05 -0.25 -8.80
C ALA A 30 6.39 1.06 -8.04
N ALA A 31 7.17 0.94 -6.97
CA ALA A 31 7.68 2.10 -6.26
C ALA A 31 8.56 2.99 -7.18
N ASN A 32 8.71 4.25 -6.82
CA ASN A 32 9.53 5.25 -7.51
C ASN A 32 9.23 5.41 -9.03
N THR A 33 8.02 5.07 -9.45
CA THR A 33 7.64 5.00 -10.87
C THR A 33 6.91 6.27 -11.28
N GLN A 34 7.40 6.90 -12.35
CA GLN A 34 6.72 8.02 -13.00
C GLN A 34 5.58 7.48 -13.87
N VAL A 35 4.37 7.97 -13.62
CA VAL A 35 3.21 7.80 -14.50
C VAL A 35 2.99 9.12 -15.24
N ALA A 36 2.95 9.08 -16.57
CA ALA A 36 2.74 10.27 -17.37
C ALA A 36 1.25 10.63 -17.44
N LYS A 37 0.95 11.89 -17.73
CA LYS A 37 -0.42 12.33 -18.02
C LYS A 37 -0.96 11.49 -19.18
N GLY A 38 -2.18 10.97 -19.02
CA GLY A 38 -2.84 10.18 -20.06
C GLY A 38 -2.35 8.73 -20.18
N ASP A 39 -1.39 8.29 -19.35
CA ASP A 39 -1.14 6.85 -19.17
C ASP A 39 -2.35 6.14 -18.54
N TYR A 40 -3.14 6.91 -17.78
CA TYR A 40 -4.46 6.54 -17.35
C TYR A 40 -5.49 7.57 -17.76
N GLN A 41 -6.71 7.10 -18.00
CA GLN A 41 -7.85 7.94 -18.33
C GLN A 41 -9.05 7.52 -17.48
N THR A 42 -9.94 8.45 -17.18
CA THR A 42 -11.16 8.17 -16.41
C THR A 42 -12.41 8.58 -17.15
N THR A 43 -13.51 7.91 -16.83
CA THR A 43 -14.87 8.25 -17.27
C THR A 43 -15.83 8.12 -16.11
N ARG A 44 -16.95 8.81 -16.25
CA ARG A 44 -18.16 8.61 -15.45
C ARG A 44 -19.14 7.74 -16.22
N LEU A 45 -19.84 6.86 -15.53
CA LEU A 45 -20.87 5.98 -16.08
C LEU A 45 -22.18 6.23 -15.36
N VAL A 46 -23.21 6.64 -16.12
CA VAL A 46 -24.56 6.90 -15.62
C VAL A 46 -25.55 6.23 -16.56
N ASN A 47 -26.36 5.31 -16.06
CA ASN A 47 -27.32 4.54 -16.88
C ASN A 47 -26.65 3.90 -18.12
N ASP A 48 -25.50 3.25 -17.92
CA ASP A 48 -24.69 2.64 -18.99
C ASP A 48 -24.17 3.61 -20.07
N VAL A 49 -24.42 4.92 -19.92
CA VAL A 49 -23.85 5.96 -20.76
C VAL A 49 -22.52 6.40 -20.17
N GLU A 50 -21.45 6.15 -20.92
CA GLU A 50 -20.10 6.51 -20.53
C GLU A 50 -19.72 7.89 -21.07
N SER A 51 -19.11 8.73 -20.24
CA SER A 51 -18.58 10.02 -20.66
C SER A 51 -17.38 9.89 -21.59
N MET A 52 -16.96 11.01 -22.19
CA MET A 52 -15.64 11.08 -22.83
C MET A 52 -14.54 10.74 -21.82
N LYS A 53 -13.50 10.05 -22.30
CA LYS A 53 -12.29 9.76 -21.54
C LYS A 53 -11.51 11.05 -21.29
N VAL A 54 -11.14 11.29 -20.04
CA VAL A 54 -10.28 12.40 -19.62
C VAL A 54 -8.99 11.85 -19.05
N ASP A 55 -7.86 12.45 -19.45
CA ASP A 55 -6.54 12.06 -18.93
C ASP A 55 -6.43 12.34 -17.44
N ILE A 56 -5.96 11.34 -16.69
CA ILE A 56 -5.50 11.54 -15.32
C ILE A 56 -4.15 12.28 -15.39
N PRO A 57 -3.93 13.33 -14.57
CA PRO A 57 -2.66 14.04 -14.51
C PRO A 57 -1.48 13.12 -14.21
N ALA A 58 -0.27 13.57 -14.55
CA ALA A 58 0.95 12.86 -14.20
C ALA A 58 1.10 12.79 -12.67
N PHE A 59 1.59 11.65 -12.18
CA PHE A 59 1.96 11.46 -10.79
C PHE A 59 3.16 10.53 -10.69
N LYS A 60 3.82 10.52 -9.55
CA LYS A 60 4.93 9.62 -9.26
C LYS A 60 4.59 8.82 -8.01
N THR A 61 4.74 7.50 -8.06
CA THR A 61 4.67 6.71 -6.83
C THR A 61 5.85 7.07 -5.93
N LEU A 62 5.63 7.00 -4.62
CA LEU A 62 6.72 7.18 -3.67
C LEU A 62 7.79 6.11 -3.89
N ALA A 63 9.03 6.42 -3.53
CA ALA A 63 10.07 5.41 -3.47
C ALA A 63 9.66 4.30 -2.50
N GLU A 64 10.30 3.14 -2.63
CA GLU A 64 10.13 2.07 -1.66
C GLU A 64 10.50 2.66 -0.30
N GLN A 65 9.55 2.69 0.63
CA GLN A 65 9.89 3.00 2.01
C GLN A 65 10.65 1.78 2.51
N GLU A 66 11.95 1.95 2.78
CA GLU A 66 12.58 1.10 3.78
C GLU A 66 11.70 1.14 5.04
N PRO A 67 11.58 0.04 5.79
CA PRO A 67 10.93 0.08 7.10
C PRO A 67 11.46 1.28 7.88
N GLU A 68 10.56 2.20 8.26
CA GLU A 68 10.92 3.32 9.11
C GLU A 68 11.44 2.72 10.43
N THR A 69 12.77 2.69 10.59
CA THR A 69 13.38 2.39 11.88
C THR A 69 13.18 3.63 12.73
N SER A 70 12.35 3.52 13.75
CA SER A 70 11.93 4.58 14.67
C SER A 70 13.07 5.11 15.56
N GLY A 71 14.33 4.99 15.12
CA GLY A 71 15.52 5.13 15.96
C GLY A 71 15.63 4.04 17.02
N PHE A 72 14.84 2.96 16.90
CA PHE A 72 14.89 1.81 17.78
C PHE A 72 16.18 1.04 17.56
N ASP A 73 16.97 0.90 18.62
CA ASP A 73 18.20 0.10 18.62
C ASP A 73 17.84 -1.37 18.91
N PRO A 74 17.90 -2.27 17.92
CA PRO A 74 17.56 -3.68 18.12
C PRO A 74 18.61 -4.43 18.95
N GLU A 75 19.83 -3.92 19.08
CA GLU A 75 20.89 -4.50 19.91
C GLU A 75 20.86 -3.95 21.34
N GLY A 76 20.07 -2.90 21.57
CA GLY A 76 19.92 -2.26 22.88
C GLY A 76 18.99 -3.02 23.83
N ASP A 77 19.09 -2.66 25.10
CA ASP A 77 18.27 -3.26 26.18
C ASP A 77 16.78 -2.86 26.14
N VAL A 78 16.42 -1.90 25.27
CA VAL A 78 15.03 -1.42 25.16
C VAL A 78 14.22 -2.46 24.39
N LYS A 79 13.32 -3.14 25.10
CA LYS A 79 12.40 -4.12 24.51
C LYS A 79 11.42 -3.45 23.54
N PRO A 80 11.10 -4.09 22.40
CA PRO A 80 10.14 -3.54 21.46
C PRO A 80 8.71 -3.60 22.02
N THR A 81 7.86 -2.71 21.55
CA THR A 81 6.47 -2.54 21.99
C THR A 81 5.50 -2.56 20.81
N ASN A 82 4.20 -2.40 21.08
CA ASN A 82 3.18 -2.23 20.05
C ASN A 82 3.37 -0.98 19.18
N ALA A 83 4.24 -0.04 19.53
CA ALA A 83 4.60 1.09 18.68
C ALA A 83 5.59 0.70 17.57
N ASN A 84 6.45 -0.30 17.81
CA ASN A 84 7.52 -0.71 16.89
C ASN A 84 6.98 -1.48 15.68
N THR A 85 7.66 -1.42 14.53
CA THR A 85 7.27 -2.17 13.34
C THR A 85 7.57 -3.67 13.50
N VAL A 86 6.95 -4.52 12.65
CA VAL A 86 7.23 -5.97 12.64
C VAL A 86 8.71 -6.25 12.38
N GLU A 87 9.35 -5.42 11.58
CA GLU A 87 10.76 -5.58 11.19
C GLU A 87 11.68 -5.21 12.34
N GLU A 88 11.38 -4.14 13.09
CA GLU A 88 12.10 -3.79 14.32
C GLU A 88 12.00 -4.88 15.39
N ILE A 89 10.80 -5.46 15.58
CA ILE A 89 10.61 -6.54 16.55
C ILE A 89 11.43 -7.77 16.12
N LYS A 90 11.42 -8.14 14.83
CA LYS A 90 12.24 -9.25 14.32
C LYS A 90 13.74 -8.99 14.44
N ALA A 91 14.19 -7.76 14.18
CA ALA A 91 15.58 -7.36 14.36
C ALA A 91 16.01 -7.51 15.82
N TRP A 92 15.18 -7.07 16.78
CA TRP A 92 15.45 -7.27 18.21
C TRP A 92 15.52 -8.74 18.61
N LEU A 93 14.54 -9.54 18.18
CA LEU A 93 14.53 -10.99 18.45
C LEU A 93 15.77 -11.68 17.85
N THR A 94 16.18 -11.29 16.65
CA THR A 94 17.40 -11.81 16.02
C THR A 94 18.65 -11.42 16.80
N ALA A 95 18.79 -10.15 17.20
CA ALA A 95 19.92 -9.65 17.98
C ALA A 95 20.02 -10.31 19.37
N HIS A 96 18.87 -10.70 19.93
CA HIS A 96 18.76 -11.38 21.23
C HIS A 96 18.68 -12.91 21.11
N GLU A 97 18.94 -13.47 19.92
CA GLU A 97 18.97 -14.91 19.63
C GLU A 97 17.65 -15.66 19.96
N ILE A 98 16.51 -14.98 19.81
CA ILE A 98 15.17 -15.55 20.03
C ILE A 98 14.59 -16.03 18.69
N ASP A 99 14.30 -17.33 18.60
CA ASP A 99 13.65 -17.92 17.42
C ASP A 99 12.19 -17.47 17.28
N TYR A 100 11.85 -17.00 16.09
CA TYR A 100 10.51 -16.59 15.70
C TYR A 100 10.01 -17.32 14.45
N THR A 101 10.61 -18.46 14.10
CA THR A 101 10.21 -19.26 12.94
C THR A 101 8.71 -19.59 12.99
N GLY A 102 8.00 -19.32 11.89
CA GLY A 102 6.55 -19.50 11.79
C GLY A 102 5.71 -18.36 12.39
N LYS A 103 6.32 -17.31 12.94
CA LYS A 103 5.64 -16.13 13.49
C LYS A 103 5.74 -14.96 12.51
N THR A 104 4.60 -14.49 12.02
CA THR A 104 4.53 -13.36 11.05
C THR A 104 3.69 -12.19 11.56
N LEU A 105 2.84 -12.41 12.56
CA LEU A 105 1.99 -11.38 13.13
C LEU A 105 2.71 -10.65 14.26
N LYS A 106 2.52 -9.33 14.31
CA LYS A 106 3.06 -8.44 15.35
C LYS A 106 2.77 -8.90 16.80
N PRO A 107 1.53 -9.25 17.19
CA PRO A 107 1.27 -9.71 18.56
C PRO A 107 1.98 -11.01 18.91
N ASP A 108 2.13 -11.92 17.95
CA ASP A 108 2.83 -13.19 18.16
C ASP A 108 4.33 -13.00 18.36
N LEU A 109 4.93 -12.05 17.65
CA LEU A 109 6.33 -11.68 17.81
C LEU A 109 6.58 -10.97 19.15
N LEU A 110 5.68 -10.06 19.55
CA LEU A 110 5.77 -9.39 20.85
C LEU A 110 5.61 -10.34 22.02
N ALA A 111 4.84 -11.43 21.87
CA ALA A 111 4.70 -12.45 22.90
C ALA A 111 6.00 -13.27 23.14
N LEU A 112 6.97 -13.22 22.21
CA LEU A 112 8.29 -13.84 22.37
C LEU A 112 9.28 -12.95 23.12
N VAL A 113 8.97 -11.66 23.27
CA VAL A 113 9.82 -10.73 24.00
C VAL A 113 9.77 -11.13 25.48
N PRO A 114 10.92 -11.44 26.12
CA PRO A 114 10.97 -11.83 27.52
C PRO A 114 10.36 -10.75 28.42
N ALA A 115 9.65 -11.16 29.48
CA ALA A 115 9.10 -10.25 30.50
C ALA A 115 10.18 -9.42 31.18
#